data_AF-A0A3B9EMD2-F1
#
_entry.id   AF-A0A3B9EMD2-F1
#
_cell.length_a   1.000
_cell.length_b   1.000
_cell.length_c   1.000
_cell.angle_alpha   90.00
_cell.angle_beta   90.00
_cell.angle_gamma   90.00
#
_symmetry.space_group_name_H-M   'P 1'
#
loop_
_entity.id
_entity.type
_entity.pdbx_description
1 polymer ?
#
loop_
_entity_poly.entity_id
_entity_poly.type
_entity_poly.pdbx_seq_one_letter_code
_entity_poly.pdbx_strand_id
1 'polypeptide(L)'
;LLRYGGLRREKDILLFDIAHGYGLPEFIRMVGLAENLGWDRAAFWPHGGHLFTLHAVAALGLGGAEVNPHNFQPFGGLTDGAKIANGKTPPPDLPGIGFEGRAAAFSLFRELIEDGA
;
A
#
# COMPACT_ATOMS: atom_id res chain seq x y z
N LEU A 1 -2.27 20.30 4.37
CA LEU A 1 -3.16 19.93 3.25
C LEU A 1 -4.63 19.90 3.64
N LEU A 2 -5.08 19.00 4.52
CA LEU A 2 -6.51 18.78 4.79
C LEU A 2 -7.31 20.01 5.30
N ARG A 3 -6.65 20.96 5.98
CA ARG A 3 -7.28 22.19 6.50
C ARG A 3 -7.22 23.39 5.54
N TYR A 4 -6.20 23.43 4.69
CA TYR A 4 -5.82 24.66 3.96
C TYR A 4 -5.63 24.45 2.46
N GLY A 5 -5.70 23.21 1.98
CA GLY A 5 -5.45 22.84 0.59
C GLY A 5 -6.67 22.94 -0.31
N GLY A 6 -7.82 23.38 0.20
CA GLY A 6 -9.06 23.49 -0.59
C GLY A 6 -9.61 22.16 -1.11
N LEU A 7 -9.22 21.04 -0.51
CA LEU A 7 -9.70 19.71 -0.91
C LEU A 7 -11.16 19.48 -0.50
N ARG A 8 -11.85 18.70 -1.33
CA ARG A 8 -13.27 18.40 -1.28
C ARG A 8 -13.46 16.98 -0.76
N ARG A 9 -13.89 16.86 0.50
CA ARG A 9 -13.95 15.58 1.23
C ARG A 9 -14.81 14.53 0.52
N GLU A 10 -15.82 14.97 -0.21
CA GLU A 10 -16.81 14.14 -0.88
C GLU A 10 -16.30 13.47 -2.17
N LYS A 11 -15.12 13.86 -2.68
CA LYS A 11 -14.63 13.34 -3.98
C LYS A 11 -13.13 13.33 -4.20
N ASP A 12 -12.36 14.10 -3.43
CA ASP A 12 -10.93 14.13 -3.59
C ASP A 12 -10.27 12.92 -2.90
N ILE A 13 -9.21 12.42 -3.51
CA ILE A 13 -8.48 11.22 -3.08
C ILE A 13 -7.15 11.62 -2.45
N LEU A 14 -6.78 10.96 -1.36
CA LEU A 14 -5.56 11.18 -0.59
C LEU A 14 -4.54 10.08 -0.91
N LEU A 15 -3.45 10.45 -1.60
CA LEU A 15 -2.44 9.51 -2.11
C LEU A 15 -1.21 9.37 -1.21
N PHE A 16 -1.33 9.61 0.10
CA PHE A 16 -0.18 9.52 1.01
C PHE A 16 0.43 8.12 0.97
N ASP A 17 1.75 8.04 0.90
CA ASP A 17 2.49 6.79 0.80
C ASP A 17 2.94 6.32 2.19
N ILE A 18 2.76 5.03 2.49
CA ILE A 18 3.10 4.45 3.78
C ILE A 18 4.63 4.37 3.96
N ALA A 19 5.37 3.90 2.96
CA ALA A 19 6.82 3.71 3.02
C ALA A 19 7.56 5.05 3.06
N HIS A 20 7.05 6.07 2.36
CA HIS A 20 7.63 7.42 2.35
C HIS A 20 7.10 8.32 3.48
N GLY A 21 6.11 7.87 4.24
CA GLY A 21 5.43 8.60 5.31
C GLY A 21 5.74 8.10 6.72
N TYR A 22 6.99 7.68 6.99
CA TYR A 22 7.43 7.11 8.27
C TYR A 22 6.76 5.78 8.67
N GLY A 23 6.26 5.02 7.69
CA GLY A 23 5.74 3.67 7.89
C GLY A 23 4.30 3.62 8.42
N LEU A 24 3.83 2.39 8.64
CA LEU A 24 2.44 2.12 9.03
C LEU A 24 1.98 2.82 10.31
N PRO A 25 2.79 2.93 11.39
CA PRO A 25 2.33 3.59 12.60
C PRO A 25 1.98 5.07 12.38
N GLU A 26 2.79 5.79 11.58
CA GLU A 26 2.49 7.18 11.24
C GLU A 26 1.30 7.24 10.28
N PHE A 27 1.24 6.35 9.28
CA PHE A 27 0.11 6.30 8.37
C PHE A 27 -1.23 6.12 9.10
N ILE A 28 -1.30 5.25 10.12
CA ILE A 28 -2.49 5.08 10.97
C ILE A 28 -2.85 6.39 11.70
N ARG A 29 -1.85 7.12 12.22
CA ARG A 29 -2.07 8.43 12.84
C ARG A 29 -2.60 9.45 11.82
N MET A 30 -2.10 9.44 10.59
CA MET A 30 -2.59 10.31 9.51
C MET A 30 -4.05 10.01 9.15
N VAL A 31 -4.43 8.73 9.05
CA VAL A 31 -5.84 8.34 8.81
C VAL A 31 -6.72 8.83 9.95
N GLY A 32 -6.35 8.56 11.21
CA GLY A 32 -7.13 9.01 12.36
C GLY A 32 -7.24 10.54 12.47
N LEU A 33 -6.17 11.28 12.11
CA LEU A 33 -6.23 12.73 12.03
C LEU A 33 -7.22 13.21 10.96
N ALA A 34 -7.25 12.55 9.80
CA ALA A 34 -8.18 12.91 8.73
C ALA A 34 -9.64 12.63 9.13
N GLU A 35 -9.91 11.49 9.76
CA GLU A 35 -11.23 11.15 10.30
C GLU A 35 -11.71 12.18 11.32
N ASN A 36 -10.83 12.62 12.23
CA ASN A 36 -11.12 13.71 13.18
C ASN A 36 -11.43 15.05 12.49
N LEU A 37 -11.00 15.23 11.24
CA LEU A 37 -11.30 16.40 10.42
C LEU A 37 -12.50 16.17 9.47
N GLY A 38 -13.25 15.08 9.67
CA GLY A 38 -14.46 14.73 8.92
C GLY A 38 -14.22 14.04 7.58
N TRP A 39 -13.01 13.53 7.32
CA TRP A 39 -12.74 12.75 6.12
C TRP A 39 -13.17 11.29 6.31
N ASP A 40 -13.70 10.67 5.27
CA ASP A 40 -13.87 9.22 5.22
C ASP A 40 -12.51 8.56 4.93
N ARG A 41 -12.17 7.48 5.64
CA ARG A 41 -10.96 6.69 5.38
C ARG A 41 -10.94 6.09 3.96
N ALA A 42 -12.11 5.91 3.33
CA ALA A 42 -12.23 5.50 1.94
C ALA A 42 -11.66 6.54 0.95
N ALA A 43 -11.37 7.77 1.39
CA ALA A 43 -10.64 8.75 0.58
C ALA A 43 -9.15 8.39 0.42
N PHE A 44 -8.58 7.51 1.24
CA PHE A 44 -7.16 7.14 1.17
C PHE A 44 -6.92 6.07 0.12
N TRP A 45 -6.06 6.39 -0.85
CA TRP A 45 -5.61 5.50 -1.92
C TRP A 45 -4.09 5.56 -1.97
N PRO A 46 -3.36 4.85 -1.10
CA PRO A 46 -1.94 5.10 -0.91
C PRO A 46 -1.15 4.85 -2.20
N HIS A 47 -0.23 5.76 -2.49
CA HIS A 47 0.80 5.57 -3.51
C HIS A 47 1.76 4.43 -3.10
N GLY A 48 2.49 3.91 -4.08
CA GLY A 48 3.69 3.09 -3.89
C GLY A 48 3.67 1.84 -4.76
N GLY A 49 2.48 1.33 -5.08
CA GLY A 49 2.30 0.23 -6.02
C GLY A 49 2.90 -1.11 -5.58
N HIS A 50 3.20 -1.29 -4.30
CA HIS A 50 3.87 -2.47 -3.75
C HIS A 50 2.94 -3.31 -2.85
N LEU A 51 3.23 -4.62 -2.74
CA LEU A 51 2.43 -5.63 -2.04
C LEU A 51 1.99 -5.21 -0.62
N PHE A 52 2.84 -4.53 0.13
CA PHE A 52 2.52 -4.05 1.48
C PHE A 52 1.31 -3.10 1.54
N THR A 53 1.12 -2.26 0.51
CA THR A 53 0.00 -1.31 0.47
C THR A 53 -1.33 -2.05 0.38
N LEU A 54 -1.38 -3.18 -0.33
CA LEU A 54 -2.59 -3.99 -0.46
C LEU A 54 -3.06 -4.53 0.91
N HIS A 55 -2.12 -4.98 1.75
CA HIS A 55 -2.42 -5.38 3.13
C HIS A 55 -2.97 -4.24 3.96
N ALA A 56 -2.33 -3.07 3.92
CA ALA A 56 -2.78 -1.90 4.68
C ALA A 56 -4.18 -1.43 4.26
N VAL A 57 -4.44 -1.38 2.95
CA VAL A 57 -5.75 -1.02 2.39
C VAL A 57 -6.84 -1.99 2.86
N ALA A 58 -6.58 -3.30 2.76
CA ALA A 58 -7.54 -4.32 3.21
C ALA A 58 -7.79 -4.27 4.71
N ALA A 59 -6.74 -4.14 5.53
CA ALA A 59 -6.83 -4.18 6.99
C ALA A 59 -7.45 -2.91 7.60
N LEU A 60 -7.16 -1.73 7.04
CA LEU A 60 -7.65 -0.46 7.57
C LEU A 60 -9.00 -0.05 6.96
N GLY A 61 -9.46 -0.73 5.90
CA GLY A 61 -10.70 -0.38 5.18
C GLY A 61 -10.56 0.91 4.38
N LEU A 62 -9.45 1.07 3.64
CA LEU A 62 -9.19 2.24 2.81
C LEU A 62 -9.86 2.10 1.43
N GLY A 63 -9.77 3.15 0.59
CA GLY A 63 -10.50 3.21 -0.67
C GLY A 63 -9.90 2.39 -1.81
N GLY A 64 -8.58 2.26 -1.86
CA GLY A 64 -7.91 1.51 -2.91
C GLY A 64 -6.40 1.47 -2.73
N ALA A 65 -5.74 0.60 -3.49
CA ALA A 65 -4.28 0.53 -3.57
C ALA A 65 -3.86 0.86 -5.00
N GLU A 66 -2.84 1.69 -5.16
CA GLU A 66 -2.07 1.70 -6.40
C GLU A 66 -1.42 0.32 -6.59
N VAL A 67 -1.36 -0.17 -7.82
CA VAL A 67 -0.64 -1.39 -8.21
C VAL A 67 0.16 -1.09 -9.48
N ASN A 68 1.42 -1.52 -9.52
CA ASN A 68 2.32 -1.37 -10.66
C ASN A 68 2.63 -2.75 -11.30
N PRO A 69 1.81 -3.27 -12.25
CA PRO A 69 2.00 -4.61 -12.79
C PRO A 69 3.29 -4.79 -13.60
N HIS A 70 3.77 -3.72 -14.24
CA HIS A 70 4.89 -3.77 -15.17
C HIS A 70 6.08 -2.90 -14.75
N ASN A 71 5.82 -1.82 -14.01
CA ASN A 71 6.85 -0.85 -13.65
C ASN A 71 7.52 -1.20 -12.31
N PHE A 72 8.76 -0.74 -12.12
CA PHE A 72 9.51 -0.86 -10.87
C PHE A 72 9.78 -2.31 -10.42
N GLN A 73 9.86 -3.24 -11.37
CA GLN A 73 10.24 -4.62 -11.09
C GLN A 73 11.65 -4.68 -10.48
N PRO A 74 11.91 -5.58 -9.51
CA PRO A 74 10.98 -6.59 -8.98
C PRO A 74 10.15 -6.11 -7.77
N PHE A 75 10.15 -4.82 -7.41
CA PHE A 75 9.50 -4.34 -6.18
C PHE A 75 8.05 -3.85 -6.36
N GLY A 76 7.67 -3.39 -7.56
CA GLY A 76 6.32 -2.90 -7.87
C GLY A 76 5.39 -4.01 -8.33
N GLY A 77 4.18 -4.16 -7.78
CA GLY A 77 3.23 -5.23 -8.11
C GLY A 77 2.90 -6.14 -6.93
N LEU A 78 2.30 -7.30 -7.22
CA LEU A 78 1.77 -8.26 -6.25
C LEU A 78 2.59 -9.57 -6.25
N THR A 79 2.06 -10.63 -5.62
CA THR A 79 2.63 -11.99 -5.74
C THR A 79 2.47 -12.52 -7.17
N ASP A 80 3.34 -13.46 -7.57
CA ASP A 80 3.41 -13.98 -8.95
C ASP A 80 2.10 -14.64 -9.41
N GLY A 81 1.34 -15.21 -8.45
CA GLY A 81 0.04 -15.84 -8.68
C GLY A 81 -1.16 -14.92 -8.46
N ALA A 82 -0.97 -13.64 -8.14
CA ALA A 82 -2.07 -12.72 -7.85
C ALA A 82 -2.99 -12.55 -9.07
N LYS A 83 -4.29 -12.62 -8.84
CA LYS A 83 -5.31 -12.43 -9.88
C LYS A 83 -6.11 -11.17 -9.57
N ILE A 84 -6.07 -10.21 -10.48
CA ILE A 84 -6.92 -9.02 -10.44
C ILE A 84 -8.16 -9.31 -11.28
N ALA A 85 -9.33 -9.20 -10.66
CA ALA A 85 -10.63 -9.35 -11.33
C ALA A 85 -11.54 -8.19 -10.94
N ASN A 86 -12.16 -7.54 -11.94
CA ASN A 86 -13.06 -6.41 -11.75
C ASN A 86 -12.44 -5.28 -10.89
N GLY A 87 -11.14 -4.99 -11.12
CA GLY A 87 -10.40 -3.97 -10.39
C GLY A 87 -10.10 -4.30 -8.92
N LYS A 88 -10.27 -5.56 -8.51
CA LYS A 88 -10.08 -6.02 -7.13
C LYS A 88 -9.17 -7.25 -7.06
N THR A 89 -8.46 -7.36 -5.95
CA THR A 89 -7.66 -8.52 -5.58
C THR A 89 -7.54 -8.57 -4.06
N PRO A 90 -7.60 -9.75 -3.43
CA PRO A 90 -7.28 -9.87 -2.01
C PRO A 90 -5.75 -9.77 -1.80
N PRO A 91 -5.29 -9.40 -0.60
CA PRO A 91 -3.92 -9.71 -0.17
C PRO A 91 -3.66 -11.23 -0.25
N PRO A 92 -2.40 -11.67 -0.41
CA PRO A 92 -2.07 -13.08 -0.41
C PRO A 92 -2.32 -13.72 0.96
N ASP A 93 -2.76 -14.97 0.98
CA ASP A 93 -2.82 -15.80 2.19
C ASP A 93 -1.43 -16.41 2.44
N LEU A 94 -0.50 -15.56 2.84
CA LEU A 94 0.88 -15.90 3.18
C LEU A 94 1.29 -15.19 4.48
N PRO A 95 2.21 -15.76 5.28
CA PRO A 95 2.71 -15.10 6.47
C PRO A 95 3.35 -13.73 6.17
N GLY A 96 3.13 -12.76 7.05
CA GLY A 96 3.73 -11.43 6.96
C GLY A 96 3.23 -10.65 5.72
N ILE A 97 4.15 -9.95 5.05
CA ILE A 97 3.83 -9.21 3.82
C ILE A 97 3.64 -10.17 2.63
N GLY A 98 4.22 -11.38 2.69
CA GLY A 98 4.14 -12.38 1.63
C GLY A 98 5.13 -12.13 0.48
N PHE A 99 6.33 -11.60 0.78
CA PHE A 99 7.37 -11.38 -0.22
C PHE A 99 7.83 -12.69 -0.88
N GLU A 100 7.77 -13.81 -0.16
CA GLU A 100 8.03 -15.17 -0.63
C GLU A 100 7.15 -15.55 -1.84
N GLY A 101 5.95 -14.97 -1.93
CA GLY A 101 5.05 -15.17 -3.06
C GLY A 101 5.46 -14.42 -4.33
N ARG A 102 6.59 -13.71 -4.31
CA ARG A 102 7.15 -12.98 -5.44
C ARG A 102 8.62 -13.34 -5.65
N ALA A 103 8.86 -14.33 -6.49
CA ALA A 103 10.15 -15.02 -6.58
C ALA A 103 11.32 -14.06 -6.84
N ALA A 104 11.18 -13.13 -7.80
CA ALA A 104 12.27 -12.21 -8.14
C ALA A 104 12.64 -11.25 -7.00
N ALA A 105 11.65 -10.74 -6.25
CA ALA A 105 11.91 -9.84 -5.12
C ALA A 105 12.49 -10.60 -3.93
N PHE A 106 11.93 -11.79 -3.65
CA PHE A 106 12.38 -12.63 -2.54
C PHE A 106 13.83 -13.09 -2.73
N SER A 107 14.22 -13.48 -3.94
CA SER A 107 15.61 -13.84 -4.24
C SER A 107 16.59 -12.72 -3.87
N LEU A 108 16.28 -11.47 -4.21
CA LEU A 108 17.11 -10.32 -3.85
C LEU A 108 17.16 -10.10 -2.33
N PHE A 109 16.04 -10.26 -1.62
CA PHE A 109 16.06 -10.15 -0.17
C PHE A 109 16.86 -11.24 0.50
N ARG A 110 16.82 -12.47 -0.02
CA ARG A 110 17.69 -13.53 0.50
C ARG A 110 19.15 -13.25 0.22
N GLU A 111 19.51 -12.86 -1.00
CA GLU A 111 20.87 -12.49 -1.36
C GLU A 111 21.42 -11.42 -0.40
N LEU A 112 20.64 -10.36 -0.16
CA LEU A 112 21.02 -9.29 0.76
C LEU A 112 21.25 -9.76 2.21
N ILE A 113 20.47 -10.74 2.68
CA ILE A 113 20.56 -11.26 4.06
C ILE A 113 21.65 -12.33 4.18
N GLU A 114 21.83 -13.17 3.15
CA GLU A 114 22.76 -14.30 3.12
C GLU A 114 24.19 -13.84 2.81
N ASP A 115 24.39 -12.84 1.95
CA ASP A 115 25.71 -12.35 1.53
C ASP A 115 26.32 -11.31 2.48
N GLY A 116 25.60 -10.94 3.56
CA GLY A 116 26.10 -10.11 4.64
C GLY A 116 26.19 -8.62 4.29
N ALA A 117 25.32 -7.83 4.93
CA ALA A 117 25.70 -6.47 5.32
C ALA A 117 26.77 -6.49 6.42
#